data_AF-A0A950RK63-F1
#
_entry.id   AF-A0A950RK63-F1
#
_cell.length_a   1.000
_cell.length_b   1.000
_cell.length_c   1.000
_cell.angle_alpha   90.00
_cell.angle_beta   90.00
_cell.angle_gamma   90.00
#
_symmetry.space_group_name_H-M   'P 1'
#
loop_
_entity.id
_entity.type
_entity.pdbx_description
1 polymer ?
#
loop_
_entity_poly.entity_id
_entity_poly.type
_entity_poly.pdbx_seq_one_letter_code
_entity_poly.pdbx_strand_id
1 'polypeptide(L)'
;MNLPTLVQIAKGDAYFVEYNQGKLWYELIYQMDNGYSDKLRFPIPVDDAGDGAFVIQMKGINVQRWARKQVELIRQAVDEARMP
;
A
#
# COMPACT_ATOMS: atom_id res chain seq x y z
N MET A 1 -3.56 -1.74 -17.07
CA MET A 1 -4.11 -1.74 -15.71
C MET A 1 -4.32 -0.28 -15.33
N ASN A 2 -5.57 0.13 -15.07
CA ASN A 2 -5.85 1.48 -14.60
C ASN A 2 -5.62 1.53 -13.10
N LEU A 3 -4.77 2.46 -12.65
CA LEU A 3 -4.52 2.64 -11.23
C LEU A 3 -5.78 3.20 -10.55
N PRO A 4 -6.12 2.74 -9.33
CA PRO A 4 -7.26 3.28 -8.61
C PRO A 4 -7.05 4.74 -8.24
N THR A 5 -8.11 5.53 -8.28
CA THR A 5 -8.10 6.91 -7.74
C THR A 5 -8.01 6.89 -6.22
N LEU A 6 -7.63 8.02 -5.62
CA LEU A 6 -7.56 8.13 -4.15
C LEU A 6 -8.91 7.83 -3.47
N VAL A 7 -10.02 8.22 -4.10
CA VAL A 7 -11.37 7.96 -3.58
C VAL A 7 -11.67 6.46 -3.62
N GLN A 8 -11.28 5.78 -4.70
CA GLN A 8 -11.46 4.34 -4.85
C GLN A 8 -10.62 3.56 -3.84
N ILE A 9 -9.37 3.99 -3.60
CA ILE A 9 -8.50 3.42 -2.55
C ILE A 9 -9.10 3.65 -1.16
N ALA A 10 -9.55 4.87 -0.86
CA ALA A 10 -10.08 5.22 0.46
C ALA A 10 -11.37 4.44 0.81
N LYS A 11 -12.19 4.12 -0.20
CA LYS A 11 -13.40 3.30 -0.05
C LYS A 11 -13.13 1.79 -0.09
N GLY A 12 -12.02 1.38 -0.68
CA GLY A 12 -11.63 -0.02 -0.80
C GLY A 12 -11.15 -0.64 0.51
N ASP A 13 -11.08 -1.97 0.51
CA ASP A 13 -10.54 -2.76 1.61
C ASP A 13 -9.32 -3.54 1.13
N ALA A 14 -8.30 -3.60 1.98
CA ALA A 14 -7.08 -4.34 1.74
C ALA A 14 -7.01 -5.57 2.63
N TYR A 15 -6.69 -6.71 2.03
CA TYR A 15 -6.68 -8.02 2.67
C TYR A 15 -5.29 -8.61 2.62
N PHE A 16 -4.85 -9.19 3.73
CA PHE A 16 -3.63 -9.98 3.77
C PHE A 16 -3.79 -11.22 2.88
N VAL A 17 -2.79 -11.48 2.04
CA VAL A 17 -2.78 -12.62 1.11
C VAL A 17 -1.75 -13.65 1.54
N GLU A 18 -0.49 -13.23 1.66
CA GLU A 18 0.61 -14.14 2.02
C GLU A 18 1.80 -13.40 2.59
N TYR A 19 2.64 -14.14 3.31
CA TYR A 19 3.99 -13.72 3.67
C TYR A 19 4.99 -14.49 2.82
N ASN A 20 5.82 -13.79 2.05
CA ASN A 20 6.78 -14.41 1.15
C ASN A 20 8.04 -13.53 1.02
N GLN A 21 9.23 -14.14 1.14
CA GLN A 21 10.53 -13.46 1.02
C GLN A 21 10.68 -12.20 1.90
N GLY A 22 10.26 -12.26 3.17
CA GLY A 22 10.37 -11.09 4.06
C GLY A 22 9.34 -9.99 3.82
N LYS A 23 8.36 -10.22 2.92
CA LYS A 23 7.34 -9.24 2.54
C LYS A 23 5.95 -9.78 2.81
N LEU A 24 5.08 -8.90 3.32
CA LEU A 24 3.67 -9.16 3.47
C LEU A 24 2.94 -8.67 2.23
N TRP A 25 2.20 -9.54 1.58
CA TRP A 25 1.43 -9.19 0.41
C TRP A 25 0.00 -8.90 0.79
N TYR A 26 -0.48 -7.74 0.37
CA TYR A 26 -1.87 -7.34 0.51
C TYR A 26 -2.52 -7.18 -0.85
N GLU A 27 -3.83 -7.42 -0.91
CA GLU A 27 -4.67 -7.19 -2.08
C GLU A 27 -5.75 -6.16 -1.72
N LEU A 28 -5.69 -5.00 -2.37
CA LEU A 28 -6.70 -3.96 -2.29
C LEU A 28 -7.80 -4.26 -3.31
N ILE A 29 -9.03 -4.44 -2.83
CA ILE A 29 -10.22 -4.55 -3.67
C ILE A 29 -10.89 -3.18 -3.73
N TYR A 30 -11.12 -2.65 -4.94
CA TYR A 30 -11.75 -1.36 -5.16
C TYR A 30 -12.78 -1.40 -6.30
N GLN A 31 -13.75 -0.49 -6.25
CA GLN A 31 -14.75 -0.35 -7.31
C GLN A 31 -14.33 0.72 -8.31
N MET A 32 -14.44 0.40 -9.60
CA MET A 32 -14.28 1.32 -10.71
C MET A 32 -15.58 2.08 -10.97
N ASP A 33 -15.46 3.22 -11.66
CA ASP A 33 -16.60 4.11 -11.95
C ASP A 33 -17.65 3.48 -12.87
N ASN A 34 -17.28 2.42 -13.60
CA ASN A 34 -18.17 1.62 -14.45
C ASN A 34 -18.90 0.51 -13.68
N GLY A 35 -18.80 0.47 -12.35
CA GLY A 35 -19.47 -0.51 -11.47
C GLY A 35 -18.76 -1.85 -11.33
N TYR A 36 -17.64 -2.06 -12.01
CA TYR A 36 -16.84 -3.28 -11.86
C TYR A 36 -15.91 -3.17 -10.65
N SER A 37 -15.56 -4.31 -10.06
CA SER A 37 -14.52 -4.37 -9.03
C SER A 37 -13.21 -4.83 -9.66
N ASP A 38 -12.10 -4.26 -9.21
CA ASP A 38 -10.75 -4.67 -9.59
C ASP A 38 -9.87 -4.77 -8.35
N LYS A 39 -8.67 -5.33 -8.51
CA LYS A 39 -7.78 -5.63 -7.40
C LYS A 39 -6.34 -5.24 -7.69
N LEU A 40 -5.71 -4.63 -6.70
CA LEU A 40 -4.30 -4.24 -6.74
C LEU A 40 -3.53 -4.98 -5.64
N ARG A 41 -2.55 -5.78 -6.05
CA ARG A 41 -1.67 -6.50 -5.13
C ARG A 41 -0.38 -5.73 -4.91
N PHE A 42 0.05 -5.57 -3.66
CA PHE A 42 1.26 -4.83 -3.30
C PHE A 42 1.97 -5.43 -2.07
N PRO A 43 3.31 -5.35 -2.01
CA PRO A 43 4.06 -5.80 -0.85
C PRO A 43 4.21 -4.69 0.20
N ILE A 44 4.21 -5.08 1.47
CA ILE A 44 4.64 -4.29 2.63
C ILE A 44 5.85 -5.00 3.23
N PRO A 45 7.04 -4.39 3.21
CA PRO A 45 8.23 -4.92 3.90
C PRO A 45 7.98 -5.02 5.41
N VAL A 46 8.43 -6.11 6.05
CA VAL A 46 8.20 -6.36 7.49
C VAL A 46 9.06 -5.47 8.39
N ASP A 47 10.25 -5.13 7.93
CA ASP A 47 11.17 -4.15 8.52
C ASP A 47 10.54 -2.76 8.67
N ASP A 48 9.61 -2.39 7.79
CA ASP A 48 8.88 -1.11 7.86
C ASP A 48 7.72 -1.11 8.87
N ALA A 49 7.38 -2.25 9.46
CA ALA A 49 6.21 -2.37 10.33
C ALA A 49 6.44 -1.87 11.77
N GLY A 50 7.68 -1.88 12.26
CA GLY A 50 7.99 -1.53 13.66
C GLY A 50 7.16 -2.35 14.66
N ASP A 51 6.49 -1.68 15.61
CA ASP A 51 5.53 -2.27 16.56
C ASP A 51 4.11 -2.46 15.97
N GLY A 52 3.96 -2.29 14.66
CA GLY A 52 2.69 -2.40 13.95
C GLY A 52 2.13 -3.83 14.00
N ALA A 53 0.85 -3.94 14.34
CA ALA A 53 0.14 -5.21 14.25
C ALA A 53 -0.31 -5.50 12.80
N PHE A 54 -0.06 -6.71 12.33
CA PHE A 54 -0.56 -7.16 11.03
C PHE A 54 -2.02 -7.58 11.15
N VAL A 55 -2.89 -6.84 10.49
CA VAL A 55 -4.33 -7.11 10.46
C VAL A 55 -4.70 -7.83 9.17
N ILE A 56 -5.50 -8.88 9.29
CA ILE A 56 -5.99 -9.66 8.14
C ILE A 56 -6.75 -8.78 7.14
N GLN A 57 -7.40 -7.74 7.64
CA GLN A 57 -8.13 -6.76 6.86
C GLN A 57 -7.85 -5.35 7.39
N MET A 58 -7.66 -4.40 6.48
CA MET A 58 -7.59 -2.98 6.80
C MET A 58 -8.30 -2.14 5.74
N LYS A 59 -8.67 -0.92 6.10
CA LYS A 59 -9.19 0.04 5.13
C LYS A 59 -8.09 0.46 4.16
N GLY A 60 -8.41 0.59 2.88
CA GLY A 60 -7.46 1.00 1.84
C GLY A 60 -6.82 2.38 2.10
N ILE A 61 -7.47 3.26 2.87
CA ILE A 61 -6.86 4.51 3.33
C ILE A 61 -5.59 4.30 4.17
N ASN A 62 -5.49 3.20 4.94
CA ASN A 62 -4.30 2.88 5.73
C ASN A 62 -3.14 2.46 4.82
N VAL A 63 -3.45 1.71 3.75
CA VAL A 63 -2.49 1.38 2.69
C VAL A 63 -1.97 2.65 2.02
N GLN A 64 -2.88 3.57 1.68
CA GLN A 64 -2.50 4.83 1.06
C GLN A 64 -1.57 5.67 1.94
N ARG A 65 -1.84 5.71 3.25
CA ARG A 65 -0.98 6.40 4.24
C ARG A 65 0.41 5.77 4.27
N TRP A 66 0.49 4.44 4.31
CA TRP A 66 1.77 3.73 4.23
C TRP A 66 2.51 4.05 2.93
N ALA A 67 1.87 3.95 1.77
CA ALA A 67 2.50 4.22 0.48
C ALA A 67 3.03 5.66 0.37
N ARG A 68 2.30 6.65 0.92
CA ARG A 68 2.77 8.03 0.98
C ARG A 68 4.05 8.17 1.81
N LYS A 69 4.10 7.55 2.99
CA LYS A 69 5.29 7.54 3.84
C LYS A 69 6.49 6.94 3.12
N GLN A 70 6.30 5.87 2.35
CA GLN A 70 7.36 5.26 1.54
C GLN A 70 7.90 6.20 0.47
N VAL A 71 7.01 6.89 -0.26
CA VAL A 71 7.43 7.88 -1.26
C VAL A 71 8.20 9.03 -0.61
N GLU A 72 7.82 9.47 0.58
CA GLU A 72 8.53 10.50 1.33
C GLU A 72 9.93 10.04 1.76
N LEU A 73 10.07 8.83 2.29
CA LEU A 73 11.37 8.24 2.65
C LEU A 73 12.29 8.11 1.44
N ILE A 74 11.75 7.63 0.30
CA ILE A 74 12.52 7.54 -0.96
C ILE A 74 12.98 8.93 -1.40
N ARG A 75 12.12 9.95 -1.33
CA ARG A 75 12.48 11.32 -1.69
C ARG A 75 13.60 11.85 -0.79
N GLN A 76 13.49 11.65 0.52
CA GLN A 76 14.53 12.05 1.48
C GLN A 76 15.86 11.37 1.17
N ALA A 77 15.87 10.05 0.98
CA ALA A 77 17.09 9.31 0.64
C ALA A 77 17.71 9.77 -0.69
N VAL A 78 16.89 10.09 -1.69
CA VAL A 78 17.37 10.65 -2.97
C VAL A 78 17.96 12.03 -2.79
N ASP A 79 17.35 12.88 -1.97
CA ASP A 79 17.84 14.24 -1.70
C ASP A 79 19.15 14.20 -0.88
N GLU A 80 19.26 13.33 0.12
CA GLU A 80 20.49 13.08 0.87
C GLU A 80 21.62 12.57 -0.03
N ALA A 81 21.32 11.61 -0.92
CA ALA A 81 22.30 11.11 -1.90
C ALA A 81 22.71 12.15 -2.96
N ARG A 82 21.93 13.23 -3.11
CA ARG A 82 22.23 14.36 -4.01
C ARG A 82 23.00 15.49 -3.33
N MET A 83 23.09 15.51 -2.00
CA MET A 83 23.95 16.46 -1.31
C MET A 83 25.41 15.97 -1.39
N PRO A 84 26.34 16.80 -1.88
CA PRO A 84 27.75 16.44 -2.07
C PRO A 84 28.53 16.24 -0.76
#